data_AF-A0A5P0YP67-F1
#
_entry.id   AF-A0A5P0YP67-F1
#
_cell.length_a   1.000
_cell.length_b   1.000
_cell.length_c   1.000
_cell.angle_alpha   90.00
_cell.angle_beta   90.00
_cell.angle_gamma   90.00
#
_symmetry.space_group_name_H-M   'P 1'
#
loop_
_entity.id
_entity.type
_entity.pdbx_description
1 polymer ?
#
loop_
_entity_poly.entity_id
_entity_poly.type
_entity_poly.pdbx_seq_one_letter_code
_entity_poly.pdbx_strand_id
1 'polypeptide(L)'
;MPRGRHRQAPPLHKLLVPSSVAGFAFLCAGGSLLMGDTGLLRGAVFGAAAAAVTGAVLMRAWDRDAGKRVGEVKAAKASAAWQADERQAELEADIEEARELRGKLEKLLRAKRAELTKLRTEHAALLRRYATAETERASALEGRRQLAIAASEPVKELAADTADHRQPSGAPSRLTYLRADEALSNLRRYGYQQERRRQVEAAAAGEGPEKPDDGFDYFGPGRPEQDAQPEPPEPVAEPEAVAEGAEPEPAEPEPEAVAEAGEGLRGLPGQRSRRARPAVGKVVDLAEGESGRDEG
;
A
#
# COMPACT_ATOMS: atom_id res chain seq x y z
N MET A 1 14.99 3.79 22.38
CA MET A 1 16.27 3.36 22.97
C MET A 1 16.23 3.52 24.48
N PRO A 2 16.16 2.44 25.27
CA PRO A 2 16.12 2.56 26.72
C PRO A 2 17.52 2.92 27.24
N ARG A 3 17.72 4.20 27.53
CA ARG A 3 18.86 4.69 28.32
C ARG A 3 18.53 4.50 29.79
N GLY A 4 19.04 3.41 30.37
CA GLY A 4 18.76 3.03 31.76
C GLY A 4 19.86 2.16 32.37
N ARG A 5 21.12 2.56 32.19
CA ARG A 5 22.30 1.90 32.77
C ARG A 5 23.00 2.81 33.77
N HIS A 6 22.27 3.49 34.65
CA HIS A 6 22.87 4.25 35.73
C HIS A 6 22.11 4.01 37.02
N ARG A 7 22.86 3.81 38.10
CA ARG A 7 22.45 3.53 39.50
C ARG A 7 22.39 2.05 39.89
N GLN A 8 23.50 1.35 39.67
CA GLN A 8 23.88 0.19 40.49
C GLN A 8 25.29 0.42 41.07
N ALA A 9 25.50 1.57 41.72
CA ALA A 9 26.60 1.66 42.67
C ALA A 9 26.08 1.07 44.00
N PRO A 10 26.60 -0.08 44.47
CA PRO A 10 26.19 -0.65 45.74
C PRO A 10 26.52 0.36 46.85
N PRO A 11 25.59 0.66 47.75
CA PRO A 11 25.80 1.76 48.67
C PRO A 11 26.86 1.37 49.72
N LEU A 12 27.85 2.25 49.88
CA LEU A 12 29.04 2.10 50.74
C LEU A 12 28.71 1.63 52.18
N HIS A 13 27.53 1.93 52.70
CA HIS A 13 27.11 1.49 54.03
C HIS A 13 26.99 -0.04 54.19
N LYS A 14 26.88 -0.80 53.09
CA LYS A 14 26.79 -2.27 53.13
C LYS A 14 28.13 -2.95 53.40
N LEU A 15 29.24 -2.23 53.21
CA LEU A 15 30.60 -2.72 53.49
C LEU A 15 31.12 -2.30 54.87
N LEU A 16 30.44 -1.37 55.55
CA LEU A 16 30.80 -0.91 56.89
C LEU A 16 30.49 -1.95 57.99
N VAL A 17 29.41 -2.73 57.85
CA VAL A 17 28.99 -3.72 58.86
C VAL A 17 29.92 -4.96 58.92
N PRO A 18 30.37 -5.56 57.80
CA PRO A 18 31.31 -6.69 57.85
C PRO A 18 32.71 -6.27 58.31
N SER A 19 33.16 -5.08 57.92
CA SER A 19 34.49 -4.56 58.26
C SER A 19 34.62 -4.23 59.74
N SER A 20 33.57 -3.75 60.41
CA SER A 20 33.58 -3.51 61.85
C SER A 20 33.66 -4.81 62.67
N VAL A 21 32.96 -5.87 62.25
CA VAL A 21 33.02 -7.20 62.90
C VAL A 21 34.42 -7.81 62.74
N ALA A 22 35.02 -7.69 61.55
CA ALA A 22 36.40 -8.12 61.33
C ALA A 22 37.39 -7.32 62.21
N GLY A 23 37.21 -5.99 62.31
CA GLY A 23 38.02 -5.14 63.18
C GLY A 23 37.93 -5.53 64.66
N PHE A 24 36.74 -5.90 65.15
CA PHE A 24 36.55 -6.35 66.52
C PHE A 24 37.23 -7.72 66.78
N ALA A 25 37.17 -8.64 65.81
CA ALA A 25 37.85 -9.94 65.92
C ALA A 25 39.38 -9.78 65.99
N PHE A 26 39.96 -8.90 65.18
CA PHE A 26 41.40 -8.60 65.22
C PHE A 26 41.81 -7.89 66.52
N LEU A 27 40.98 -6.98 67.04
CA LEU A 27 41.19 -6.34 68.34
C LEU A 27 41.18 -7.36 69.49
N CYS A 28 40.23 -8.30 69.47
CA CYS A 28 40.10 -9.33 70.50
C CYS A 28 41.27 -10.34 70.43
N ALA A 29 41.70 -10.72 69.22
CA ALA A 29 42.86 -11.57 69.00
C ALA A 29 44.17 -10.89 69.43
N GLY A 30 44.37 -9.61 69.07
CA GLY A 30 45.54 -8.83 69.48
C GLY A 30 45.61 -8.60 70.99
N GLY A 31 44.46 -8.38 71.65
CA GLY A 31 44.39 -8.25 73.10
C GLY A 31 44.77 -9.53 73.85
N SER A 32 44.52 -10.71 73.26
CA SER A 32 44.87 -12.00 73.88
C SER A 32 46.38 -12.27 73.95
N LEU A 33 47.17 -11.65 73.07
CA LEU A 33 48.62 -11.82 73.02
C LEU A 33 49.37 -10.96 74.05
N LEU A 34 48.70 -10.01 74.69
CA LEU A 34 49.31 -9.05 75.63
C LEU A 34 49.10 -9.41 77.12
N MET A 35 48.26 -10.41 77.45
CA MET A 35 47.83 -10.69 78.83
C MET A 35 48.10 -12.14 79.27
N GLY A 36 48.71 -12.33 80.45
CA GLY A 36 49.11 -13.63 81.01
C GLY A 36 48.12 -14.31 81.96
N ASP A 37 46.90 -13.80 82.10
CA ASP A 37 45.87 -14.35 82.99
C ASP A 37 44.93 -15.31 82.23
N THR A 38 44.81 -16.55 82.73
CA THR A 38 43.94 -17.60 82.19
C THR A 38 42.47 -17.23 82.05
N GLY A 39 41.95 -16.33 82.89
CA GLY A 39 40.56 -15.87 82.80
C GLY A 39 40.32 -15.03 81.54
N LEU A 40 41.25 -14.13 81.23
CA LEU A 40 41.19 -13.24 80.07
C LEU A 40 41.40 -14.00 78.76
N LEU A 41 42.27 -15.02 78.75
CA LEU A 41 42.52 -15.84 77.58
C LEU A 41 41.27 -16.61 77.14
N ARG A 42 40.49 -17.15 78.09
CA ARG A 42 39.20 -17.79 77.80
C ARG A 42 38.19 -16.79 77.24
N GLY A 43 38.12 -15.60 77.82
CA GLY A 43 37.25 -14.53 77.31
C GLY A 43 37.54 -14.17 75.85
N ALA A 44 38.82 -14.06 75.48
CA ALA A 44 39.23 -13.77 74.10
C ALA A 44 38.86 -14.90 73.12
N VAL A 45 39.03 -16.17 73.52
CA VAL A 45 38.63 -17.33 72.70
C VAL A 45 37.10 -17.36 72.49
N PHE A 46 36.32 -17.10 73.54
CA PHE A 46 34.85 -16.97 73.40
C PHE A 46 34.46 -15.82 72.47
N GLY A 47 35.16 -14.68 72.57
CA GLY A 47 34.95 -13.53 71.67
C GLY A 47 35.25 -13.88 70.21
N ALA A 48 36.37 -14.56 69.95
CA ALA A 48 36.73 -15.01 68.61
C ALA A 48 35.72 -16.04 68.05
N ALA A 49 35.26 -16.99 68.88
CA ALA A 49 34.23 -17.94 68.49
C ALA A 49 32.89 -17.26 68.17
N ALA A 50 32.47 -16.28 68.98
CA ALA A 50 31.26 -15.50 68.71
C ALA A 50 31.38 -14.67 67.42
N ALA A 51 32.55 -14.08 67.15
CA ALA A 51 32.83 -13.37 65.90
C ALA A 51 32.79 -14.31 64.68
N ALA A 52 33.33 -15.52 64.80
CA ALA A 52 33.29 -16.52 63.73
C ALA A 52 31.85 -16.98 63.43
N VAL A 53 31.05 -17.25 64.48
CA VAL A 53 29.64 -17.64 64.32
C VAL A 53 28.81 -16.52 63.70
N THR A 54 28.99 -15.28 64.15
CA THR A 54 28.26 -14.12 63.58
C THR A 54 28.66 -13.85 62.13
N GLY A 55 29.95 -13.96 61.79
CA GLY A 55 30.44 -13.89 60.41
C GLY A 55 29.84 -14.98 59.52
N ALA A 56 29.79 -16.23 60.00
CA ALA A 56 29.21 -17.35 59.27
C ALA A 56 27.69 -17.17 59.01
N VAL A 57 26.95 -16.69 60.01
CA VAL A 57 25.51 -16.40 59.87
C VAL A 57 25.26 -15.26 58.87
N LEU A 58 26.09 -14.21 58.88
CA LEU A 58 25.97 -13.10 57.95
C LEU A 58 26.25 -13.52 56.50
N MET A 59 27.31 -14.31 56.28
CA MET A 59 27.58 -14.90 54.96
C MET A 59 26.41 -15.74 54.48
N ARG A 60 25.83 -16.56 55.37
CA ARG A 60 24.70 -17.42 55.01
C ARG A 60 23.42 -16.62 54.72
N ALA A 61 23.20 -15.49 55.39
CA ALA A 61 22.11 -14.58 55.09
C ALA A 61 22.30 -13.91 53.71
N TRP A 62 23.53 -13.50 53.40
CA TRP A 62 23.86 -12.88 52.11
C TRP A 62 23.71 -13.83 50.93
N ASP A 63 24.12 -15.10 51.07
CA ASP A 63 23.91 -16.11 50.04
C ASP A 63 22.42 -16.29 49.71
N ARG A 64 21.57 -16.29 50.74
CA ARG A 64 20.11 -16.42 50.58
C ARG A 64 19.49 -15.19 49.94
N ASP A 65 19.89 -14.00 50.34
CA ASP A 65 19.37 -12.75 49.77
C ASP A 65 19.84 -12.54 48.32
N ALA A 66 21.08 -12.95 47.99
CA ALA A 66 21.58 -12.93 46.63
C ALA A 66 20.78 -13.89 45.73
N GLY A 67 20.48 -15.10 46.20
CA GLY A 67 19.65 -16.07 45.47
C GLY A 67 18.24 -15.55 45.18
N LYS A 68 17.58 -14.95 46.18
CA LYS A 68 16.25 -14.33 46.02
C LYS A 68 16.26 -13.21 44.99
N ARG A 69 17.23 -12.29 45.08
CA ARG A 69 17.34 -11.16 44.13
C ARG A 69 17.60 -11.61 42.71
N VAL A 70 18.43 -12.64 42.49
CA VAL A 70 18.63 -13.19 41.14
C VAL A 70 17.34 -13.82 40.62
N GLY A 71 16.59 -14.51 41.46
CA GLY A 71 15.27 -15.05 41.12
C GLY A 71 14.29 -13.94 40.71
N GLU A 72 14.16 -12.89 41.52
CA GLU A 72 13.30 -11.73 41.23
C GLU A 72 13.70 -11.02 39.94
N VAL A 73 15.00 -10.80 39.71
CA VAL A 73 15.48 -10.16 38.46
C VAL A 73 15.24 -11.06 37.25
N LYS A 74 15.39 -12.38 37.37
CA LYS A 74 15.07 -13.32 36.29
C LYS A 74 13.57 -13.34 35.99
N ALA A 75 12.73 -13.39 37.03
CA ALA A 75 11.28 -13.35 36.89
C ALA A 75 10.82 -12.04 36.25
N ALA A 76 11.37 -10.89 36.70
CA ALA A 76 11.07 -9.58 36.11
C ALA A 76 11.55 -9.45 34.66
N LYS A 77 12.69 -10.08 34.30
CA LYS A 77 13.15 -10.13 32.91
C LYS A 77 12.26 -11.02 32.05
N ALA A 78 11.83 -12.16 32.57
CA ALA A 78 10.94 -13.08 31.86
C ALA A 78 9.58 -12.42 31.60
N SER A 79 9.00 -11.75 32.61
CA SER A 79 7.74 -11.02 32.42
C SER A 79 7.89 -9.83 31.46
N ALA A 80 9.03 -9.12 31.50
CA ALA A 80 9.30 -8.04 30.56
C ALA A 80 9.51 -8.54 29.12
N ALA A 81 10.11 -9.72 28.93
CA ALA A 81 10.24 -10.35 27.62
C ALA A 81 8.86 -10.71 27.07
N TRP A 82 8.03 -11.37 27.87
CA TRP A 82 6.66 -11.69 27.47
C TRP A 82 5.83 -10.44 27.10
N GLN A 83 5.93 -9.37 27.89
CA GLN A 83 5.28 -8.09 27.58
C GLN A 83 5.83 -7.42 26.31
N ALA A 84 7.09 -7.64 25.97
CA ALA A 84 7.68 -7.13 24.74
C ALA A 84 7.18 -7.93 23.53
N ASP A 85 7.06 -9.25 23.68
CA ASP A 85 6.54 -10.14 22.64
C ASP A 85 5.07 -9.81 22.34
N GLU A 86 4.24 -9.56 23.37
CA GLU A 86 2.85 -9.13 23.20
C GLU A 86 2.75 -7.80 22.44
N ARG A 87 3.54 -6.80 22.84
CA ARG A 87 3.59 -5.50 22.13
C ARG A 87 4.12 -5.64 20.71
N GLN A 88 5.00 -6.60 20.47
CA GLN A 88 5.48 -6.87 19.12
C GLN A 88 4.35 -7.45 18.26
N ALA A 89 3.57 -8.39 18.79
CA ALA A 89 2.40 -8.94 18.10
C ALA A 89 1.35 -7.85 17.81
N GLU A 90 1.07 -6.95 18.75
CA GLU A 90 0.18 -5.80 18.56
C GLU A 90 0.69 -4.89 17.41
N LEU A 91 1.98 -4.55 17.40
CA LEU A 91 2.56 -3.69 16.36
C LEU A 91 2.58 -4.37 14.98
N GLU A 92 2.80 -5.68 14.93
CA GLU A 92 2.72 -6.45 13.68
C GLU A 92 1.29 -6.45 13.13
N ALA A 93 0.28 -6.60 13.99
CA ALA A 93 -1.13 -6.47 13.62
C ALA A 93 -1.46 -5.07 13.09
N ASP A 94 -1.07 -4.01 13.82
CA ASP A 94 -1.29 -2.61 13.40
C ASP A 94 -0.67 -2.30 12.03
N ILE A 95 0.52 -2.85 11.75
CA ILE A 95 1.19 -2.69 10.46
C ILE A 95 0.38 -3.36 9.35
N GLU A 96 -0.16 -4.55 9.59
CA GLU A 96 -0.98 -5.26 8.62
C GLU A 96 -2.29 -4.52 8.36
N GLU A 97 -2.97 -4.03 9.40
CA GLU A 97 -4.16 -3.18 9.26
C GLU A 97 -3.86 -1.91 8.44
N ALA A 98 -2.72 -1.25 8.69
CA ALA A 98 -2.32 -0.08 7.94
C ALA A 98 -2.06 -0.39 6.45
N ARG A 99 -1.46 -1.56 6.14
CA ARG A 99 -1.25 -2.02 4.76
C ARG A 99 -2.57 -2.30 4.06
N GLU A 100 -3.53 -2.93 4.74
CA GLU A 100 -4.85 -3.16 4.19
C GLU A 100 -5.58 -1.85 3.87
N LEU A 101 -5.57 -0.90 4.80
CA LEU A 101 -6.21 0.41 4.62
C LEU A 101 -5.56 1.17 3.45
N ARG A 102 -4.23 1.14 3.35
CA ARG A 102 -3.51 1.70 2.21
C ARG A 102 -3.95 1.03 0.90
N GLY A 103 -4.03 -0.30 0.86
CA GLY A 103 -4.49 -1.03 -0.32
C GLY A 103 -5.92 -0.65 -0.73
N LYS A 104 -6.84 -0.52 0.24
CA LYS A 104 -8.22 -0.07 0.02
C LYS A 104 -8.27 1.35 -0.58
N LEU A 105 -7.49 2.29 -0.02
CA LEU A 105 -7.42 3.67 -0.52
C LEU A 105 -6.79 3.75 -1.92
N GLU A 106 -5.73 2.99 -2.19
CA GLU A 106 -5.12 2.96 -3.51
C GLU A 106 -6.08 2.41 -4.59
N LYS A 107 -6.89 1.40 -4.26
CA LYS A 107 -7.95 0.89 -5.16
C LYS A 107 -8.99 1.97 -5.46
N LEU A 108 -9.45 2.70 -4.43
CA LEU A 108 -10.39 3.81 -4.60
C LEU A 108 -9.80 4.94 -5.45
N LEU A 109 -8.54 5.30 -5.24
CA LEU A 109 -7.86 6.32 -6.05
C LEU A 109 -7.74 5.89 -7.52
N ARG A 110 -7.38 4.62 -7.78
CA ARG A 110 -7.35 4.07 -9.15
C ARG A 110 -8.74 4.10 -9.79
N ALA A 111 -9.78 3.71 -9.06
CA ALA A 111 -11.16 3.77 -9.53
C ALA A 111 -11.60 5.21 -9.85
N LYS A 112 -11.34 6.18 -8.96
CA LYS A 112 -11.68 7.59 -9.20
C LYS A 112 -10.91 8.20 -10.37
N ARG A 113 -9.63 7.83 -10.56
CA ARG A 113 -8.87 8.25 -11.74
C ARG A 113 -9.48 7.71 -13.03
N ALA A 114 -9.92 6.44 -13.03
CA ALA A 114 -10.60 5.84 -14.18
C ALA A 114 -11.98 6.47 -14.45
N GLU A 115 -12.74 6.81 -13.40
CA GLU A 115 -14.00 7.55 -13.54
C GLU A 115 -13.76 8.92 -14.18
N LEU A 116 -12.73 9.67 -13.74
CA LEU A 116 -12.41 10.97 -14.30
C LEU A 116 -11.98 10.91 -15.77
N THR A 117 -11.19 9.90 -16.17
CA THR A 117 -10.84 9.73 -17.59
C THR A 117 -12.08 9.38 -18.40
N LYS A 118 -12.95 8.51 -17.89
CA LYS A 118 -14.24 8.19 -18.52
C LYS A 118 -15.10 9.45 -18.73
N LEU A 119 -15.31 10.27 -17.69
CA LEU A 119 -16.07 11.52 -17.79
C LEU A 119 -15.46 12.50 -18.81
N ARG A 120 -14.13 12.62 -18.85
CA ARG A 120 -13.44 13.46 -19.85
C ARG A 120 -13.67 12.96 -21.26
N THR A 121 -13.63 11.64 -21.49
CA THR A 121 -13.92 11.06 -22.80
C THR A 121 -15.37 11.22 -23.22
N GLU A 122 -16.31 11.06 -22.28
CA GLU A 122 -17.74 11.30 -22.51
C GLU A 122 -18.00 12.77 -22.86
N HIS A 123 -17.37 13.71 -22.16
CA HIS A 123 -17.50 15.13 -22.45
C HIS A 123 -16.93 15.49 -23.83
N ALA A 124 -15.76 14.95 -24.19
CA ALA A 124 -15.20 15.12 -25.52
C ALA A 124 -16.12 14.55 -26.61
N ALA A 125 -16.74 13.40 -26.35
CA ALA A 125 -17.71 12.79 -27.27
C ALA A 125 -18.97 13.65 -27.43
N LEU A 126 -19.50 14.22 -26.34
CA LEU A 126 -20.63 15.14 -26.38
C LEU A 126 -20.32 16.41 -27.18
N LEU A 127 -19.15 17.01 -26.98
CA LEU A 127 -18.72 18.20 -27.73
C LEU A 127 -18.58 17.90 -29.22
N ARG A 128 -18.01 16.75 -29.60
CA ARG A 128 -17.93 16.34 -31.01
C ARG A 128 -19.31 16.19 -31.63
N ARG A 129 -20.24 15.50 -30.95
CA ARG A 129 -21.62 15.32 -31.43
C ARG A 129 -22.38 16.65 -31.55
N TYR A 130 -22.16 17.57 -30.62
CA TYR A 130 -22.76 18.91 -30.69
C TYR A 130 -22.17 19.72 -31.85
N ALA A 131 -20.84 19.69 -32.00
CA ALA A 131 -20.17 20.38 -33.10
C ALA A 131 -20.63 19.82 -34.46
N THR A 132 -20.73 18.49 -34.62
CA THR A 132 -21.26 17.89 -35.86
C THR A 132 -22.70 18.32 -36.12
N ALA A 133 -23.56 18.26 -35.10
CA ALA A 133 -24.95 18.71 -35.22
C ALA A 133 -25.06 20.19 -35.62
N GLU A 134 -24.17 21.05 -35.11
CA GLU A 134 -24.16 22.47 -35.47
C GLU A 134 -23.61 22.71 -36.88
N THR A 135 -22.58 21.97 -37.31
CA THR A 135 -22.08 22.03 -38.69
C THR A 135 -23.11 21.49 -39.69
N GLU A 136 -23.86 20.45 -39.33
CA GLU A 136 -24.96 19.91 -40.15
C GLU A 136 -26.06 20.96 -40.30
N ARG A 137 -26.45 21.65 -39.22
CA ARG A 137 -27.41 22.77 -39.28
C ARG A 137 -26.92 23.90 -40.19
N ALA A 138 -25.65 24.30 -40.06
CA ALA A 138 -25.07 25.34 -40.91
C ALA A 138 -25.05 24.91 -42.38
N SER A 139 -24.62 23.68 -42.68
CA SER A 139 -24.59 23.14 -44.04
C SER A 139 -26.00 23.03 -44.65
N ALA A 140 -27.02 22.70 -43.85
CA ALA A 140 -28.41 22.69 -44.31
C ALA A 140 -28.91 24.10 -44.67
N LEU A 141 -28.50 25.12 -43.91
CA LEU A 141 -28.81 26.53 -44.23
C LEU A 141 -28.07 27.01 -45.49
N GLU A 142 -26.80 26.65 -45.65
CA GLU A 142 -26.03 26.97 -46.86
C GLU A 142 -26.56 26.24 -48.09
N GLY A 143 -26.95 24.97 -47.97
CA GLY A 143 -27.60 24.22 -49.03
C GLY A 143 -28.91 24.90 -49.47
N ARG A 144 -29.73 25.38 -48.52
CA ARG A 144 -30.94 26.17 -48.85
C ARG A 144 -30.59 27.48 -49.56
N ARG A 145 -29.52 28.18 -49.15
CA ARG A 145 -29.06 29.41 -49.82
C ARG A 145 -28.59 29.13 -51.25
N GLN A 146 -27.81 28.08 -51.47
CA GLN A 146 -27.33 27.71 -52.81
C GLN A 146 -28.49 27.34 -53.73
N LEU A 147 -29.47 26.59 -53.23
CA LEU A 147 -30.69 26.28 -53.99
C LEU A 147 -31.49 27.54 -54.33
N ALA A 148 -31.59 28.50 -53.42
CA ALA A 148 -32.25 29.78 -53.70
C ALA A 148 -31.51 30.60 -54.78
N ILE A 149 -30.17 30.64 -54.73
CA ILE A 149 -29.35 31.31 -55.75
C ILE A 149 -29.53 30.63 -57.11
N ALA A 150 -29.42 29.30 -57.17
CA ALA A 150 -29.59 28.54 -58.41
C ALA A 150 -31.00 28.67 -59.00
N ALA A 151 -32.04 28.78 -58.17
CA ALA A 151 -33.40 29.05 -58.62
C ALA A 151 -33.60 30.49 -59.11
N SER A 152 -32.79 31.45 -58.63
CA SER A 152 -32.83 32.86 -59.03
C SER A 152 -31.92 33.20 -60.22
N GLU A 153 -30.95 32.34 -60.55
CA GLU A 153 -30.19 32.48 -61.78
C GLU A 153 -31.14 32.29 -62.98
N PRO A 154 -31.12 33.21 -63.97
CA PRO A 154 -31.91 33.03 -65.17
C PRO A 154 -31.45 31.75 -65.84
N VAL A 155 -32.38 30.79 -66.00
CA VAL A 155 -32.15 29.50 -66.66
C VAL A 155 -31.45 29.81 -67.97
N LYS A 156 -30.14 29.52 -68.03
CA LYS A 156 -29.43 29.44 -69.30
C LYS A 156 -30.12 28.31 -70.04
N GLU A 157 -31.00 28.67 -70.97
CA GLU A 157 -31.67 27.74 -71.86
C GLU A 157 -30.58 26.75 -72.29
N LEU A 158 -30.72 25.49 -71.86
CA LEU A 158 -29.89 24.44 -72.44
C LEU A 158 -30.18 24.57 -73.92
N ALA A 159 -29.22 25.07 -74.67
CA ALA A 159 -29.25 25.07 -76.12
C ALA A 159 -29.20 23.58 -76.52
N ALA A 160 -30.35 22.91 -76.40
CA ALA A 160 -30.60 21.56 -76.88
C ALA A 160 -30.17 21.47 -78.34
N ASP A 161 -30.23 22.60 -79.04
CA ASP A 161 -29.86 22.73 -80.44
C ASP A 161 -28.35 22.66 -80.73
N THR A 162 -27.46 22.84 -79.74
CA THR A 162 -26.00 22.86 -79.99
C THR A 162 -25.26 21.58 -79.61
N ALA A 163 -25.90 20.69 -78.85
CA ALA A 163 -25.30 19.44 -78.37
C ALA A 163 -26.10 18.18 -78.71
N ASP A 164 -27.37 18.30 -79.13
CA ASP A 164 -28.16 17.15 -79.55
C ASP A 164 -27.80 16.80 -81.01
N HIS A 165 -26.74 15.99 -81.19
CA HIS A 165 -26.39 15.45 -82.51
C HIS A 165 -27.34 14.31 -82.91
N ARG A 166 -28.60 14.34 -82.50
CA ARG A 166 -29.60 13.33 -82.86
C ARG A 166 -30.24 13.75 -84.18
N GLN A 167 -30.44 12.80 -85.09
CA GLN A 167 -31.19 13.07 -86.31
C GLN A 167 -32.62 13.51 -85.94
N PRO A 168 -33.32 14.30 -86.78
CA PRO A 168 -34.70 14.75 -86.49
C PRO A 168 -35.70 13.59 -86.30
N SER A 169 -35.34 12.37 -86.70
CA SER A 169 -36.07 11.12 -86.42
C SER A 169 -35.88 10.57 -84.99
N GLY A 170 -35.08 11.22 -84.14
CA GLY A 170 -34.69 10.72 -82.82
C GLY A 170 -33.57 9.67 -82.85
N ALA A 171 -33.03 9.33 -84.02
CA ALA A 171 -31.94 8.37 -84.13
C ALA A 171 -30.58 9.01 -83.76
N PRO A 172 -29.72 8.33 -82.98
CA PRO A 172 -28.37 8.82 -82.69
C PRO A 172 -27.56 8.98 -83.99
N SER A 173 -27.00 10.16 -84.26
CA SER A 173 -26.16 10.37 -85.45
C SER A 173 -24.76 9.79 -85.27
N ARG A 174 -24.02 9.63 -86.37
CA ARG A 174 -22.62 9.19 -86.34
C ARG A 174 -21.73 10.00 -85.39
N LEU A 175 -21.97 11.30 -85.25
CA LEU A 175 -21.23 12.16 -84.31
C LEU A 175 -21.52 11.82 -82.85
N THR A 176 -22.74 11.37 -82.52
CA THR A 176 -23.05 10.91 -81.15
C THR A 176 -22.23 9.67 -80.77
N TYR A 177 -22.11 8.71 -81.69
CA TYR A 177 -21.32 7.50 -81.45
C TYR A 177 -19.82 7.81 -81.31
N LEU A 178 -19.26 8.69 -82.14
CA LEU A 178 -17.86 9.10 -82.02
C LEU A 178 -17.57 9.81 -80.69
N ARG A 179 -18.49 10.67 -80.24
CA ARG A 179 -18.34 11.37 -78.97
C ARG A 179 -18.48 10.42 -77.77
N ALA A 180 -19.35 9.42 -77.87
CA ALA A 180 -19.48 8.38 -76.86
C ALA A 180 -18.20 7.53 -76.76
N ASP A 181 -17.61 7.16 -77.90
CA ASP A 181 -16.35 6.42 -77.96
C ASP A 181 -15.18 7.21 -77.34
N GLU A 182 -15.09 8.51 -77.64
CA GLU A 182 -14.10 9.39 -77.02
C GLU A 182 -14.30 9.50 -75.50
N ALA A 183 -15.55 9.58 -75.03
CA ALA A 183 -15.86 9.60 -73.61
C ALA A 183 -15.46 8.29 -72.90
N LEU A 184 -15.74 7.14 -73.50
CA LEU A 184 -15.33 5.83 -72.97
C LEU A 184 -13.80 5.67 -72.96
N SER A 185 -13.13 6.14 -74.01
CA SER A 185 -11.67 6.14 -74.10
C SER A 185 -11.04 7.00 -73.01
N ASN A 186 -11.61 8.17 -72.74
CA ASN A 186 -11.16 9.06 -71.67
C ASN A 186 -11.44 8.47 -70.29
N LEU A 187 -12.61 7.87 -70.06
CA LEU A 187 -12.93 7.20 -68.79
C LEU A 187 -11.92 6.10 -68.47
N ARG A 188 -11.56 5.27 -69.46
CA ARG A 188 -10.55 4.24 -69.30
C ARG A 188 -9.19 4.83 -68.92
N ARG A 189 -8.78 5.93 -69.56
CA ARG A 189 -7.54 6.64 -69.21
C ARG A 189 -7.57 7.18 -67.79
N TYR A 190 -8.69 7.74 -67.35
CA TYR A 190 -8.85 8.25 -65.98
C TYR A 190 -8.87 7.13 -64.93
N GLY A 191 -9.47 5.97 -65.24
CA GLY A 191 -9.41 4.78 -64.39
C GLY A 191 -7.98 4.35 -64.09
N TYR A 192 -7.14 4.24 -65.14
CA TYR A 192 -5.72 3.93 -64.97
C TYR A 192 -4.97 4.99 -64.14
N GLN A 193 -5.27 6.27 -64.34
CA GLN A 193 -4.63 7.33 -63.54
C GLN A 193 -5.08 7.31 -62.08
N GLN A 194 -6.33 6.95 -61.81
CA GLN A 194 -6.86 6.81 -60.46
C GLN A 194 -6.25 5.61 -59.74
N GLU A 195 -6.12 4.47 -60.40
CA GLU A 195 -5.44 3.29 -59.88
C GLU A 195 -3.97 3.58 -59.57
N ARG A 196 -3.26 4.25 -60.48
CA ARG A 196 -1.87 4.68 -60.24
C ARG A 196 -1.78 5.61 -59.04
N ARG A 197 -2.71 6.56 -58.89
CA ARG A 197 -2.73 7.46 -57.75
C ARG A 197 -3.00 6.73 -56.45
N ARG A 198 -3.95 5.78 -56.43
CA ARG A 198 -4.21 4.90 -55.29
C ARG A 198 -3.00 4.04 -54.92
N GLN A 199 -2.28 3.48 -55.90
CA GLN A 199 -1.08 2.70 -55.65
C GLN A 199 0.06 3.54 -55.06
N VAL A 200 0.23 4.78 -55.55
CA VAL A 200 1.23 5.71 -55.00
C VAL A 200 0.83 6.16 -53.59
N GLU A 201 -0.45 6.43 -53.34
CA GLU A 201 -0.96 6.79 -52.01
C GLU A 201 -0.86 5.61 -51.02
N ALA A 202 -1.14 4.37 -51.45
CA ALA A 202 -0.96 3.15 -50.65
C ALA A 202 0.53 2.88 -50.34
N ALA A 203 1.40 3.03 -51.33
CA ALA A 203 2.85 2.91 -51.14
C ALA A 203 3.41 4.00 -50.21
N ALA A 204 2.85 5.22 -50.25
CA ALA A 204 3.21 6.32 -49.35
C ALA A 204 2.64 6.13 -47.93
N ALA A 205 1.49 5.46 -47.78
CA ALA A 205 0.88 5.11 -46.50
C ALA A 205 1.55 3.89 -45.81
N GLY A 206 2.49 3.22 -46.49
CA GLY A 206 3.22 2.07 -45.95
C GLY A 206 2.39 0.77 -45.90
N GLU A 207 1.23 0.74 -46.56
CA GLU A 207 0.46 -0.49 -46.77
C GLU A 207 1.11 -1.29 -47.91
N GLY A 208 1.88 -2.32 -47.55
CA GLY A 208 2.35 -3.33 -48.50
C GLY A 208 1.16 -4.02 -49.20
N PRO A 209 1.35 -4.63 -50.38
CA PRO A 209 0.25 -5.20 -51.14
C PRO A 209 -0.54 -6.20 -50.29
N GLU A 210 -1.78 -5.85 -49.96
CA GLU A 210 -2.74 -6.76 -49.35
C GLU A 210 -2.93 -7.92 -50.33
N LYS A 211 -2.34 -9.07 -49.98
CA LYS A 211 -2.53 -10.31 -50.73
C LYS A 211 -4.03 -10.59 -50.76
N PRO A 212 -4.60 -11.02 -51.90
CA PRO A 212 -5.97 -11.51 -51.90
C PRO A 212 -6.06 -12.69 -50.93
N ASP A 213 -6.99 -12.60 -49.97
CA ASP A 213 -7.34 -13.66 -49.04
C ASP A 213 -7.95 -14.85 -49.80
N ASP A 214 -7.10 -15.66 -50.43
CA ASP A 214 -7.42 -17.02 -50.80
C ASP A 214 -7.10 -17.91 -49.59
N GLY A 215 -8.04 -18.00 -48.65
CA GLY A 215 -7.83 -18.77 -47.41
C GLY A 215 -9.08 -18.93 -46.55
N PHE A 216 -10.00 -19.77 -47.00
CA PHE A 216 -11.07 -20.30 -46.15
C PHE A 216 -10.47 -21.38 -45.22
N ASP A 217 -10.00 -20.98 -44.04
CA ASP A 217 -9.44 -21.90 -43.02
C ASP A 217 -10.54 -22.41 -42.08
N TYR A 218 -11.07 -23.60 -42.38
CA TYR A 218 -12.01 -24.32 -41.50
C TYR A 218 -11.30 -25.09 -40.36
N PHE A 219 -9.97 -25.21 -40.40
CA PHE A 219 -9.17 -25.76 -39.30
C PHE A 219 -8.06 -24.76 -38.95
N GLY A 220 -8.12 -24.21 -37.73
CA GLY A 220 -7.30 -23.08 -37.27
C GLY A 220 -5.78 -23.32 -37.27
N PRO A 221 -4.97 -22.25 -37.06
CA PRO A 221 -3.53 -22.32 -37.26
C PRO A 221 -2.87 -23.23 -36.22
N GLY A 222 -2.26 -24.31 -36.72
CA GLY A 222 -1.31 -25.13 -35.98
C GLY A 222 -0.09 -24.30 -35.58
N ARG A 223 0.10 -24.18 -34.27
CA ARG A 223 1.27 -23.59 -33.63
C ARG A 223 2.49 -24.50 -33.87
N PRO A 224 3.66 -24.00 -34.29
CA PRO A 224 4.88 -24.80 -34.27
C PRO A 224 5.40 -24.90 -32.82
N GLU A 225 5.57 -26.14 -32.37
CA GLU A 225 6.37 -26.51 -31.20
C GLU A 225 7.85 -26.20 -31.46
N GLN A 226 8.48 -25.50 -30.53
CA GLN A 226 9.94 -25.45 -30.41
C GLN A 226 10.33 -25.32 -28.93
N ASP A 227 11.01 -26.37 -28.46
CA ASP A 227 12.04 -26.43 -27.43
C ASP A 227 11.67 -26.17 -25.95
N ALA A 228 11.22 -27.25 -25.30
CA ALA A 228 11.38 -27.43 -23.85
C ALA A 228 12.75 -28.06 -23.57
N GLN A 229 13.63 -27.31 -22.91
CA GLN A 229 14.93 -27.76 -22.43
C GLN A 229 14.74 -28.50 -21.09
N PRO A 230 15.38 -29.67 -20.87
CA PRO A 230 15.18 -30.47 -19.65
C PRO A 230 16.01 -29.93 -18.47
N GLU A 231 15.37 -29.79 -17.31
CA GLU A 231 16.02 -29.55 -16.00
C GLU A 231 16.87 -30.75 -15.54
N PRO A 232 17.96 -30.53 -14.78
CA PRO A 232 18.84 -31.59 -14.31
C PRO A 232 18.24 -32.36 -13.09
N PRO A 233 18.59 -33.65 -12.90
CA PRO A 233 17.99 -34.49 -11.86
C PRO A 233 18.64 -34.30 -10.47
N GLU A 234 17.79 -34.23 -9.44
CA GLU A 234 18.18 -34.44 -8.04
C GLU A 234 18.45 -35.94 -7.76
N PRO A 235 19.45 -36.31 -6.94
CA PRO A 235 19.71 -37.70 -6.57
C PRO A 235 18.92 -38.15 -5.32
N VAL A 236 18.50 -39.41 -5.32
CA VAL A 236 17.73 -40.09 -4.25
C VAL A 236 18.57 -41.19 -3.57
N ALA A 237 18.46 -41.28 -2.23
CA ALA A 237 18.65 -42.44 -1.30
C ALA A 237 20.08 -43.02 -1.07
N GLU A 238 20.54 -43.49 0.10
CA GLU A 238 19.98 -43.99 1.40
C GLU A 238 21.20 -44.38 2.34
N PRO A 239 21.09 -45.07 3.51
CA PRO A 239 20.29 -44.89 4.74
C PRO A 239 21.16 -44.95 6.05
N GLU A 240 20.63 -44.60 7.22
CA GLU A 240 20.85 -45.37 8.47
C GLU A 240 19.93 -44.92 9.61
N ALA A 241 19.40 -45.90 10.33
CA ALA A 241 18.40 -45.79 11.38
C ALA A 241 19.04 -45.67 12.77
N VAL A 242 18.42 -44.91 13.68
CA VAL A 242 18.25 -45.33 15.08
C VAL A 242 16.93 -44.75 15.61
N ALA A 243 16.10 -45.64 16.14
CA ALA A 243 14.85 -45.37 16.83
C ALA A 243 15.07 -44.63 18.16
N GLU A 244 14.03 -43.97 18.68
CA GLU A 244 13.49 -44.17 20.04
C GLU A 244 12.55 -43.01 20.43
N GLY A 245 11.35 -43.34 20.95
CA GLY A 245 10.53 -42.42 21.73
C GLY A 245 9.08 -42.25 21.26
N ALA A 246 8.22 -43.18 21.67
CA ALA A 246 6.77 -43.14 21.49
C ALA A 246 6.05 -42.26 22.55
N GLU A 247 5.03 -41.52 22.07
CA GLU A 247 3.72 -41.18 22.68
C GLU A 247 3.61 -40.37 24.01
N PRO A 248 2.42 -39.76 24.32
CA PRO A 248 1.41 -39.13 23.45
C PRO A 248 0.89 -37.76 23.96
N GLU A 249 0.02 -37.15 23.14
CA GLU A 249 -0.88 -36.01 23.41
C GLU A 249 -1.69 -36.08 24.72
N PRO A 250 -2.30 -34.93 25.11
CA PRO A 250 -3.76 -34.95 25.14
C PRO A 250 -4.44 -33.69 24.55
N ALA A 251 -5.41 -33.97 23.67
CA ALA A 251 -6.81 -33.56 23.69
C ALA A 251 -7.19 -32.06 23.77
N GLU A 252 -7.66 -31.57 22.62
CA GLU A 252 -8.64 -30.47 22.50
C GLU A 252 -10.00 -30.86 23.13
N PRO A 253 -10.80 -29.86 23.58
CA PRO A 253 -12.26 -30.01 23.59
C PRO A 253 -12.98 -29.02 22.65
N GLU A 254 -13.98 -29.58 21.96
CA GLU A 254 -14.97 -28.94 21.08
C GLU A 254 -15.84 -27.87 21.79
N PRO A 255 -16.48 -26.96 21.03
CA PRO A 255 -17.38 -25.93 21.56
C PRO A 255 -18.83 -26.42 21.75
N GLU A 256 -19.39 -26.18 22.94
CA GLU A 256 -20.82 -26.34 23.20
C GLU A 256 -21.62 -25.10 22.75
N ALA A 257 -22.67 -25.37 21.97
CA ALA A 257 -23.75 -24.44 21.65
C ALA A 257 -24.78 -24.39 22.78
N VAL A 258 -25.27 -23.20 23.13
CA VAL A 258 -26.54 -23.01 23.85
C VAL A 258 -27.38 -21.95 23.12
N ALA A 259 -28.65 -22.29 22.99
CA ALA A 259 -29.65 -21.67 22.14
C ALA A 259 -30.35 -20.43 22.74
N GLU A 260 -31.14 -19.82 21.85
CA GLU A 260 -32.04 -18.67 21.92
C GLU A 260 -32.98 -18.54 23.13
N ALA A 261 -33.22 -17.28 23.53
CA ALA A 261 -34.52 -16.62 23.80
C ALA A 261 -34.21 -15.14 24.05
N GLY A 262 -34.91 -14.09 23.63
CA GLY A 262 -36.16 -13.86 22.91
C GLY A 262 -36.50 -12.36 23.12
N GLU A 263 -36.84 -11.66 22.03
CA GLU A 263 -37.68 -10.45 21.89
C GLU A 263 -37.67 -9.29 22.92
N GLY A 264 -37.47 -8.07 22.40
CA GLY A 264 -38.42 -6.96 22.63
C GLY A 264 -37.86 -5.57 22.97
N LEU A 265 -38.46 -4.54 22.34
CA LEU A 265 -38.41 -3.07 22.60
C LEU A 265 -37.26 -2.31 21.89
N ARG A 266 -37.44 -1.68 20.72
CA ARG A 266 -38.33 -0.56 20.33
C ARG A 266 -38.12 0.71 21.18
N GLY A 267 -37.36 1.68 20.66
CA GLY A 267 -37.38 3.06 21.15
C GLY A 267 -36.14 3.92 20.84
N LEU A 268 -36.09 4.54 19.65
CA LEU A 268 -35.46 5.86 19.48
C LEU A 268 -36.48 6.93 19.90
N PRO A 269 -36.08 8.07 20.50
CA PRO A 269 -35.61 9.19 19.68
C PRO A 269 -34.44 9.98 20.28
N GLY A 270 -33.70 10.65 19.40
CA GLY A 270 -32.61 11.55 19.79
C GLY A 270 -33.08 12.83 20.48
N GLN A 271 -32.13 13.59 21.01
CA GLN A 271 -32.12 15.05 20.95
C GLN A 271 -30.75 15.64 21.35
N ARG A 272 -30.21 16.44 20.42
CA ARG A 272 -29.64 17.78 20.60
C ARG A 272 -28.37 17.98 21.44
N SER A 273 -27.33 18.36 20.69
CA SER A 273 -26.62 19.65 20.80
C SER A 273 -25.96 20.03 22.13
N ARG A 274 -24.63 20.19 22.09
CA ARG A 274 -24.01 21.49 22.37
C ARG A 274 -22.60 21.59 21.77
N ARG A 275 -22.46 22.52 20.81
CA ARG A 275 -21.19 23.16 20.43
C ARG A 275 -20.60 23.87 21.65
N ALA A 276 -19.28 23.81 21.82
CA ALA A 276 -18.43 24.99 22.09
C ALA A 276 -16.93 24.62 22.13
N ARG A 277 -16.21 24.97 21.06
CA ARG A 277 -14.84 25.52 21.09
C ARG A 277 -15.01 27.01 20.71
N PRO A 278 -14.19 27.97 21.20
CA PRO A 278 -12.75 28.10 20.87
C PRO A 278 -11.85 28.50 22.07
N ALA A 279 -10.60 28.05 22.15
CA ALA A 279 -9.35 28.68 21.67
C ALA A 279 -9.13 30.13 22.14
N VAL A 280 -8.02 30.40 22.85
CA VAL A 280 -7.11 31.56 22.66
C VAL A 280 -5.79 31.29 23.40
N GLY A 281 -4.68 31.43 22.68
CA GLY A 281 -3.37 31.77 23.24
C GLY A 281 -3.04 33.26 22.99
N LYS A 282 -2.15 33.81 23.81
CA LYS A 282 -1.37 35.06 23.65
C LYS A 282 -0.29 35.00 24.75
N VAL A 283 1.02 34.97 24.53
CA VAL A 283 1.96 35.87 23.83
C VAL A 283 1.94 37.32 24.34
N VAL A 284 2.85 37.54 25.31
CA VAL A 284 3.86 38.62 25.47
C VAL A 284 3.41 40.10 25.45
N ASP A 285 3.68 40.73 26.61
CA ASP A 285 4.22 42.07 26.93
C ASP A 285 4.03 43.24 25.96
N LEU A 286 3.53 44.36 26.51
CA LEU A 286 4.22 45.67 26.49
C LEU A 286 3.50 46.71 27.36
N ALA A 287 4.30 47.27 28.28
CA ALA A 287 4.45 48.69 28.61
C ALA A 287 3.33 49.52 29.28
N GLU A 288 3.79 50.15 30.36
CA GLU A 288 3.59 51.54 30.80
C GLU A 288 2.28 51.95 31.50
N GLY A 289 2.46 52.61 32.65
CA GLY A 289 1.42 53.45 33.27
C GLY A 289 1.53 53.54 34.79
N GLU A 290 2.15 54.61 35.26
CA GLU A 290 2.43 54.97 36.65
C GLU A 290 1.20 55.16 37.58
N SER A 291 1.53 55.35 38.87
CA SER A 291 0.75 56.05 39.92
C SER A 291 -0.41 55.25 40.50
N GLY A 292 -0.40 54.78 41.75
CA GLY A 292 0.09 55.39 42.98
C GLY A 292 -1.01 55.27 44.04
N ARG A 293 -0.61 55.23 45.32
CA ARG A 293 -1.41 55.37 46.57
C ARG A 293 -1.95 54.09 47.26
N ASP A 294 -1.79 54.17 48.59
CA ASP A 294 -2.39 53.42 49.71
C ASP A 294 -1.61 52.18 50.19
N GLU A 295 -0.66 52.33 51.13
CA GLU A 295 -0.81 52.47 52.60
C GLU A 295 -1.15 51.15 53.32
N GLY A 296 -0.24 50.70 54.19
CA GLY A 296 -0.40 49.54 55.08
C GLY A 296 0.89 48.76 55.30
#